data_AF-A0AAV2ESD1-F1
#
_entry.id   AF-A0AAV2ESD1-F1
#
_cell.length_a   1.000
_cell.length_b   1.000
_cell.length_c   1.000
_cell.angle_alpha   90.00
_cell.angle_beta   90.00
_cell.angle_gamma   90.00
#
_symmetry.space_group_name_H-M   'P 1'
#
loop_
_entity.id
_entity.type
_entity.pdbx_description
1 polymer ?
#
loop_
_entity_poly.entity_id
_entity_poly.type
_entity_poly.pdbx_seq_one_letter_code
_entity_poly.pdbx_strand_id
1 'polypeptide(L)'
;MLRVALIHYPSTSCCLSTAATPFTPLPKLGKKWSEYQGLNYWKGLLDPIDDTLRAVILRYGQFVDAAYDSFDFDPSSPAYGTCKFTRGSLLSGRGFTGYRVTKFLHATCGLHLPRWASARSTWIGYVAVCQDKDEIDRLGRRDVVIALRGTATWMEWLENLRATLTCLDDCGAGDDARPMVESGFLSMYTSGTATCPSLQSTVKAEVARIMRTYGGHGEAPLSFTVAGHSLGAALATLAAHDINSTFADAPMVTVMSFGGPRVGNRSFRRRLERGGTRILRIVNSDDFITKVPGFVVDNNNNNNNNNNNNNNHKNSTAGEFPMWVKKRVEHTPWGYDEVGKELQLRSGESPYIFKRDVATCHELSTYLHLVDGLASSTCPLRATARKMFNNDFWCGKVGIF
;
A
#
# COMPACT_ATOMS: atom_id res chain seq x y z
N MET A 1 -51.64 -13.18 -5.63
CA MET A 1 -51.32 -14.55 -5.17
C MET A 1 -50.08 -15.02 -5.90
N LEU A 2 -48.91 -14.99 -5.26
CA LEU A 2 -47.87 -16.00 -5.44
C LEU A 2 -46.99 -15.94 -4.16
N ARG A 3 -46.88 -17.08 -3.50
CA ARG A 3 -46.38 -17.25 -2.13
C ARG A 3 -44.86 -17.09 -2.06
N VAL A 4 -44.38 -16.29 -1.10
CA VAL A 4 -42.98 -16.30 -0.64
C VAL A 4 -42.80 -17.54 0.23
N ALA A 5 -41.92 -18.45 -0.18
CA ALA A 5 -41.49 -19.57 0.64
C ALA A 5 -40.34 -19.09 1.55
N LEU A 6 -40.65 -18.93 2.84
CA LEU A 6 -39.67 -18.83 3.91
C LEU A 6 -38.96 -20.18 4.05
N ILE A 7 -37.65 -20.20 3.88
CA ILE A 7 -36.81 -21.34 4.28
C ILE A 7 -36.02 -20.91 5.52
N HIS A 8 -36.43 -21.45 6.66
CA HIS A 8 -35.71 -21.43 7.94
C HIS A 8 -34.80 -22.66 8.02
N TYR A 9 -33.53 -22.51 8.38
CA TYR A 9 -32.65 -23.59 8.87
C TYR A 9 -31.61 -23.01 9.85
N PRO A 10 -31.09 -23.82 10.80
CA PRO A 10 -31.19 -23.54 12.23
C PRO A 10 -29.87 -23.08 12.85
N SER A 11 -30.00 -22.40 13.98
CA SER A 11 -28.89 -22.07 14.88
C SER A 11 -28.30 -23.35 15.48
N THR A 12 -27.08 -23.69 15.11
CA THR A 12 -26.25 -24.65 15.87
C THR A 12 -24.91 -24.01 16.21
N SER A 13 -24.78 -23.69 17.50
CA SER A 13 -23.51 -23.44 18.17
C SER A 13 -22.58 -24.63 17.97
N CYS A 14 -21.40 -24.41 17.40
CA CYS A 14 -20.30 -25.37 17.45
C CYS A 14 -19.02 -24.61 17.81
N CYS A 15 -18.62 -24.75 19.07
CA CYS A 15 -17.29 -24.39 19.56
C CYS A 15 -16.27 -25.27 18.83
N LEU A 16 -15.52 -24.70 17.89
CA LEU A 16 -14.34 -25.34 17.30
C LEU A 16 -13.13 -24.45 17.55
N SER A 17 -12.30 -24.97 18.45
CA SER A 17 -10.97 -24.48 18.79
C SER A 17 -10.14 -24.21 17.54
N THR A 18 -9.81 -22.95 17.29
CA THR A 18 -8.81 -22.55 16.31
C THR A 18 -7.42 -22.88 16.85
N ALA A 19 -6.92 -24.06 16.49
CA ALA A 19 -5.51 -24.38 16.68
C ALA A 19 -4.68 -23.40 15.82
N ALA A 20 -4.11 -22.39 16.49
CA ALA A 20 -3.18 -21.45 15.88
C ALA A 20 -2.02 -22.23 15.24
N THR A 21 -1.82 -22.09 13.93
CA THR A 21 -0.61 -22.53 13.25
C THR A 21 0.61 -21.96 13.99
N PRO A 22 1.65 -22.77 14.27
CA PRO A 22 2.81 -22.32 15.04
C PRO A 22 3.49 -21.16 14.29
N PHE A 23 3.41 -19.96 14.88
CA PHE A 23 4.11 -18.78 14.41
C PHE A 23 5.60 -19.10 14.36
N THR A 24 6.19 -19.14 13.17
CA THR A 24 7.65 -19.03 13.03
C THR A 24 8.08 -17.77 13.79
N PRO A 25 9.04 -17.84 14.73
CA PRO A 25 9.43 -16.69 15.53
C PRO A 25 9.82 -15.54 14.62
N LEU A 26 9.24 -14.36 14.83
CA LEU A 26 9.58 -13.18 14.03
C LEU A 26 11.08 -12.88 14.19
N PRO A 27 11.82 -12.65 13.10
CA PRO A 27 13.28 -12.52 13.14
C PRO A 27 13.70 -11.32 13.99
N LYS A 28 14.75 -11.48 14.81
CA LYS A 28 15.31 -10.39 15.61
C LYS A 28 16.10 -9.45 14.68
N LEU A 29 15.64 -8.22 14.55
CA LEU A 29 16.29 -7.22 13.71
C LEU A 29 17.46 -6.55 14.46
N GLY A 30 17.25 -6.24 15.74
CA GLY A 30 18.26 -5.63 16.61
C GLY A 30 18.96 -4.45 15.94
N LYS A 31 20.30 -4.41 15.98
CA LYS A 31 21.10 -3.30 15.42
C LYS A 31 21.00 -3.15 13.89
N LYS A 32 20.57 -4.17 13.16
CA LYS A 32 20.46 -4.16 11.69
C LYS A 32 19.11 -3.67 11.18
N TRP A 33 18.23 -3.22 12.08
CA TRP A 33 16.87 -2.84 11.73
C TRP A 33 16.77 -1.83 10.59
N SER A 34 17.73 -0.91 10.50
CA SER A 34 17.74 0.15 9.51
C SER A 34 18.04 -0.38 8.10
N GLU A 35 18.79 -1.47 7.98
CA GLU A 35 19.05 -2.15 6.70
C GLU A 35 17.73 -2.66 6.08
N TYR A 36 16.89 -3.31 6.90
CA TYR A 36 15.58 -3.82 6.49
C TYR A 36 14.54 -2.72 6.25
N GLN A 37 14.81 -1.51 6.72
CA GLN A 37 14.03 -0.29 6.46
C GLN A 37 14.61 0.54 5.30
N GLY A 38 15.57 -0.01 4.54
CA GLY A 38 16.03 0.57 3.29
C GLY A 38 17.14 1.59 3.44
N LEU A 39 17.90 1.60 4.55
CA LEU A 39 19.08 2.46 4.73
C LEU A 39 19.96 2.48 3.47
N ASN A 40 20.24 1.28 2.93
CA ASN A 40 21.03 1.04 1.71
C ASN A 40 20.18 0.62 0.51
N TYR A 41 18.94 1.11 0.41
CA TYR A 41 18.02 0.82 -0.70
C TYR A 41 17.83 -0.69 -0.95
N TRP A 42 17.84 -1.50 0.13
CA TRP A 42 17.72 -2.96 0.10
C TRP A 42 18.71 -3.67 -0.84
N LYS A 43 19.87 -3.05 -1.11
CA LYS A 43 20.91 -3.62 -1.97
C LYS A 43 21.35 -4.99 -1.44
N GLY A 44 21.24 -6.01 -2.29
CA GLY A 44 21.60 -7.40 -1.95
C GLY A 44 20.58 -8.15 -1.09
N LEU A 45 19.40 -7.58 -0.83
CA LEU A 45 18.34 -8.22 -0.04
C LEU A 45 17.12 -8.66 -0.87
N LEU A 46 17.02 -8.22 -2.13
CA LEU A 46 15.83 -8.41 -2.97
C LEU A 46 15.91 -9.60 -3.93
N ASP A 47 17.12 -10.00 -4.34
CA ASP A 47 17.33 -11.13 -5.24
C ASP A 47 18.67 -11.84 -4.97
N PRO A 48 18.66 -13.06 -4.41
CA PRO A 48 17.51 -13.73 -3.81
C PRO A 48 16.93 -12.92 -2.63
N ILE A 49 15.64 -13.08 -2.35
CA ILE A 49 15.02 -12.33 -1.25
C ILE A 49 15.52 -12.86 0.10
N ASP A 50 16.06 -11.97 0.93
CA ASP A 50 16.49 -12.29 2.29
C ASP A 50 15.28 -12.72 3.15
N ASP A 51 15.43 -13.82 3.90
CA ASP A 51 14.33 -14.39 4.69
C ASP A 51 13.83 -13.44 5.80
N THR A 52 14.71 -12.60 6.34
CA THR A 52 14.32 -11.58 7.32
C THR A 52 13.57 -10.45 6.64
N LEU A 53 14.04 -9.97 5.49
CA LEU A 53 13.33 -8.96 4.71
C LEU A 53 11.95 -9.47 4.28
N ARG A 54 11.83 -10.73 3.85
CA ARG A 54 10.55 -11.36 3.51
C ARG A 54 9.58 -11.29 4.69
N ALA A 55 10.02 -11.70 5.89
CA ALA A 55 9.19 -11.64 7.09
C ALA A 55 8.78 -10.19 7.46
N VAL A 56 9.67 -9.21 7.24
CA VAL A 56 9.37 -7.78 7.45
C VAL A 56 8.31 -7.29 6.47
N ILE A 57 8.43 -7.63 5.17
CA ILE A 57 7.43 -7.27 4.15
C ILE A 57 6.08 -7.89 4.49
N LEU A 58 6.04 -9.20 4.76
CA LEU A 58 4.80 -9.90 5.12
C LEU A 58 4.13 -9.29 6.34
N ARG A 59 4.91 -8.92 7.36
CA ARG A 59 4.40 -8.25 8.56
C ARG A 59 3.71 -6.92 8.25
N TYR A 60 4.32 -6.06 7.44
CA TYR A 60 3.69 -4.79 7.06
C TYR A 60 2.47 -4.99 6.16
N GLY A 61 2.48 -6.04 5.33
CA GLY A 61 1.31 -6.50 4.60
C GLY A 61 0.15 -6.89 5.52
N GLN A 62 0.42 -7.65 6.59
CA GLN A 62 -0.59 -8.02 7.59
C GLN A 62 -1.20 -6.81 8.30
N PHE A 63 -0.44 -5.74 8.57
CA PHE A 63 -1.01 -4.51 9.14
C PHE A 63 -2.04 -3.86 8.19
N VAL A 64 -1.76 -3.90 6.88
CA VAL A 64 -2.71 -3.40 5.86
C VAL A 64 -3.91 -4.34 5.75
N ASP A 65 -3.70 -5.65 5.79
CA ASP A 65 -4.76 -6.67 5.80
C ASP A 65 -5.71 -6.49 6.99
N ALA A 66 -5.17 -6.25 8.19
CA ALA A 66 -5.96 -5.90 9.36
C ALA A 66 -6.79 -4.63 9.18
N ALA A 67 -6.35 -3.69 8.33
CA ALA A 67 -7.15 -2.53 7.98
C ALA A 67 -8.35 -2.93 7.10
N TYR A 68 -8.17 -3.80 6.10
CA TYR A 68 -9.28 -4.32 5.30
C TYR A 68 -10.31 -5.07 6.15
N ASP A 69 -9.88 -6.01 6.99
CA ASP A 69 -10.78 -6.76 7.86
C ASP A 69 -11.63 -5.87 8.79
N SER A 70 -11.01 -4.78 9.24
CA SER A 70 -11.63 -3.85 10.17
C SER A 70 -12.63 -2.91 9.51
N PHE A 71 -12.62 -2.77 8.18
CA PHE A 71 -13.51 -1.86 7.48
C PHE A 71 -14.88 -2.50 7.18
N ASP A 72 -15.95 -1.75 7.42
CA ASP A 72 -17.31 -2.17 7.07
C ASP A 72 -17.62 -1.92 5.58
N PHE A 73 -17.59 -3.02 4.82
CA PHE A 73 -17.89 -3.05 3.38
C PHE A 73 -19.37 -3.25 3.06
N ASP A 74 -20.24 -3.51 4.04
CA ASP A 74 -21.65 -3.77 3.79
C ASP A 74 -22.40 -2.46 3.51
N PRO A 75 -22.84 -2.19 2.26
CA PRO A 75 -23.52 -0.93 1.94
C PRO A 75 -24.89 -0.79 2.62
N SER A 76 -25.46 -1.89 3.12
CA SER A 76 -26.71 -1.89 3.87
C SER A 76 -26.51 -1.58 5.36
N SER A 77 -25.27 -1.64 5.85
CA SER A 77 -24.93 -1.34 7.24
C SER A 77 -24.98 0.17 7.50
N PRO A 78 -25.58 0.62 8.63
CA PRO A 78 -25.49 2.02 9.06
C PRO A 78 -24.05 2.45 9.41
N ALA A 79 -23.16 1.48 9.64
CA ALA A 79 -21.75 1.67 9.91
C ALA A 79 -20.87 1.54 8.64
N TYR A 80 -21.47 1.42 7.45
CA TYR A 80 -20.75 1.42 6.17
C TYR A 80 -19.75 2.57 6.10
N GLY A 81 -18.53 2.28 5.65
CA GLY A 81 -17.50 3.31 5.58
C GLY A 81 -16.73 3.56 6.87
N THR A 82 -17.00 2.80 7.94
CA THR A 82 -16.36 2.97 9.25
C THR A 82 -15.59 1.71 9.69
N CYS A 83 -14.92 1.80 10.84
CA CYS A 83 -14.19 0.67 11.43
C CYS A 83 -15.11 -0.12 12.38
N LYS A 84 -15.19 -1.44 12.19
CA LYS A 84 -15.94 -2.39 13.02
C LYS A 84 -15.42 -2.51 14.45
N PHE A 85 -14.15 -2.18 14.66
CA PHE A 85 -13.45 -2.36 15.94
C PHE A 85 -13.11 -1.03 16.61
N THR A 86 -12.97 -1.08 17.92
CA THR A 86 -12.40 0.04 18.69
C THR A 86 -10.88 0.07 18.56
N ARG A 87 -10.25 1.19 18.92
CA ARG A 87 -8.77 1.30 18.94
C ARG A 87 -8.11 0.23 19.82
N GLY A 88 -8.75 -0.14 20.93
CA GLY A 88 -8.21 -1.13 21.87
C GLY A 88 -8.37 -2.58 21.40
N SER A 89 -9.28 -2.86 20.46
CA SER A 89 -9.58 -4.21 20.00
C SER A 89 -9.11 -4.50 18.58
N LEU A 90 -8.78 -3.49 17.77
CA LEU A 90 -8.44 -3.64 16.35
C LEU A 90 -7.31 -4.65 16.11
N LEU A 91 -6.23 -4.60 16.89
CA LEU A 91 -5.05 -5.47 16.73
C LEU A 91 -5.06 -6.68 17.69
N SER A 92 -6.04 -6.76 18.59
CA SER A 92 -6.09 -7.79 19.62
C SER A 92 -6.33 -9.17 19.01
N GLY A 93 -5.51 -10.16 19.38
CA GLY A 93 -5.62 -11.53 18.89
C GLY A 93 -5.12 -11.75 17.45
N ARG A 94 -4.59 -10.73 16.78
CA ARG A 94 -4.12 -10.80 15.37
C ARG A 94 -2.60 -11.03 15.22
N GLY A 95 -1.91 -11.39 16.29
CA GLY A 95 -0.45 -11.62 16.27
C GLY A 95 0.42 -10.36 16.24
N PHE A 96 -0.17 -9.15 16.32
CA PHE A 96 0.58 -7.89 16.47
C PHE A 96 0.89 -7.59 17.93
N THR A 97 1.65 -8.48 18.57
CA THR A 97 2.04 -8.31 19.98
C THR A 97 2.72 -6.96 20.19
N GLY A 98 2.26 -6.22 21.20
CA GLY A 98 2.89 -4.98 21.64
C GLY A 98 2.53 -3.71 20.87
N TYR A 99 1.70 -3.77 19.83
CA TYR A 99 1.25 -2.58 19.10
C TYR A 99 -0.08 -2.06 19.65
N ARG A 100 -0.15 -0.74 19.89
CA ARG A 100 -1.39 -0.05 20.28
C ARG A 100 -1.81 0.93 19.21
N VAL A 101 -3.05 0.83 18.74
CA VAL A 101 -3.65 1.82 17.83
C VAL A 101 -3.86 3.13 18.59
N THR A 102 -3.27 4.21 18.09
CA THR A 102 -3.36 5.53 18.71
C THR A 102 -4.36 6.43 17.98
N LYS A 103 -4.48 6.29 16.65
CA LYS A 103 -5.34 7.15 15.84
C LYS A 103 -6.02 6.38 14.70
N PHE A 104 -7.28 6.70 14.43
CA PHE A 104 -7.98 6.30 13.21
C PHE A 104 -7.85 7.38 12.16
N LEU A 105 -7.69 6.95 10.92
CA LEU A 105 -7.46 7.80 9.77
C LEU A 105 -8.68 7.75 8.86
N HIS A 106 -9.12 8.92 8.43
CA HIS A 106 -10.24 9.07 7.50
C HIS A 106 -9.78 9.90 6.32
N ALA A 107 -10.32 9.59 5.16
CA ALA A 107 -10.10 10.33 3.94
C ALA A 107 -11.44 10.83 3.41
N THR A 108 -11.45 12.06 2.90
CA THR A 108 -12.61 12.68 2.28
C THR A 108 -12.31 12.88 0.81
N CYS A 109 -13.23 12.51 -0.06
CA CYS A 109 -13.14 12.87 -1.47
C CYS A 109 -13.86 14.21 -1.70
N GLY A 110 -13.18 15.17 -2.32
CA GLY A 110 -13.77 16.44 -2.76
C GLY A 110 -14.51 16.37 -4.11
N LEU A 111 -14.72 15.18 -4.69
CA LEU A 111 -15.40 14.99 -5.98
C LEU A 111 -16.89 14.65 -5.81
N HIS A 112 -17.69 14.97 -6.82
CA HIS A 112 -19.10 14.62 -6.90
C HIS A 112 -19.25 13.09 -6.99
N LEU A 113 -19.52 12.45 -5.86
CA LEU A 113 -19.81 11.02 -5.76
C LEU A 113 -21.28 10.74 -6.13
N PRO A 114 -21.61 9.54 -6.65
CA PRO A 114 -22.99 9.13 -6.89
C PRO A 114 -23.84 9.20 -5.60
N ARG A 115 -25.16 9.45 -5.73
CA ARG A 115 -26.11 9.79 -4.65
C ARG A 115 -26.10 8.91 -3.38
N TRP A 116 -25.57 7.68 -3.44
CA TRP A 116 -25.43 6.76 -2.30
C TRP A 116 -24.16 6.98 -1.48
N ALA A 117 -23.14 7.64 -2.06
CA ALA A 117 -21.92 8.07 -1.41
C ALA A 117 -21.98 9.61 -1.26
N SER A 118 -22.84 10.11 -0.36
CA SER A 118 -22.75 11.53 0.04
C SER A 118 -21.34 11.82 0.55
N ALA A 119 -20.87 13.07 0.41
CA ALA A 119 -19.53 13.55 0.79
C ALA A 119 -19.19 13.27 2.27
N ARG A 120 -18.87 12.02 2.58
CA ARG A 120 -18.63 11.49 3.92
C ARG A 120 -17.18 11.08 4.00
N SER A 121 -16.52 11.55 5.06
CA SER A 121 -15.19 11.08 5.43
C SER A 121 -15.27 9.59 5.73
N THR A 122 -14.48 8.80 5.01
CA THR A 122 -14.49 7.33 5.10
C THR A 122 -13.23 6.86 5.83
N TRP A 123 -13.37 5.88 6.71
CA TRP A 123 -12.22 5.30 7.40
C TRP A 123 -11.31 4.57 6.41
N ILE A 124 -10.03 4.93 6.39
CA ILE A 124 -9.03 4.43 5.42
C ILE A 124 -7.86 3.72 6.09
N GLY A 125 -7.77 3.76 7.43
CA GLY A 125 -6.67 3.13 8.13
C GLY A 125 -6.46 3.65 9.54
N TYR A 126 -5.24 3.42 10.05
CA TYR A 126 -4.90 3.74 11.43
C TYR A 126 -3.41 3.97 11.64
N VAL A 127 -3.07 4.58 12.77
CA VAL A 127 -1.72 4.71 13.30
C VAL A 127 -1.58 3.81 14.52
N ALA A 128 -0.56 2.97 14.56
CA ALA A 128 -0.23 2.10 15.67
C ALA A 128 1.22 2.29 16.11
N VAL A 129 1.48 2.22 17.42
CA VAL A 129 2.81 2.39 18.01
C VAL A 129 3.19 1.15 18.79
N CYS A 130 4.40 0.64 18.58
CA CYS A 130 4.96 -0.42 19.42
C CYS A 130 5.29 0.11 20.82
N GLN A 131 4.75 -0.52 21.85
CA GLN A 131 4.93 -0.12 23.26
C GLN A 131 5.50 -1.21 24.14
N ASP A 132 5.41 -2.46 23.71
CA ASP A 132 6.01 -3.58 24.39
C ASP A 132 7.54 -3.51 24.32
N LYS A 133 8.20 -3.68 25.47
CA LYS A 133 9.65 -3.51 25.57
C LYS A 133 10.40 -4.64 24.87
N ASP A 134 9.95 -5.87 25.01
CA ASP A 134 10.60 -7.03 24.39
C ASP A 134 10.52 -6.95 22.86
N GLU A 135 9.37 -6.50 22.34
CA GLU A 135 9.18 -6.27 20.91
C GLU A 135 10.03 -5.10 20.39
N ILE A 136 10.18 -4.01 21.16
CA ILE A 136 11.07 -2.90 20.82
C ILE A 136 12.53 -3.38 20.77
N ASP A 137 12.96 -4.17 21.74
CA ASP A 137 14.32 -4.74 21.79
C ASP A 137 14.58 -5.73 20.66
N ARG A 138 13.56 -6.51 20.29
CA ARG A 138 13.62 -7.42 19.13
C ARG A 138 13.73 -6.63 17.82
N LEU A 139 12.98 -5.55 17.69
CA LEU A 139 13.00 -4.66 16.53
C LEU A 139 14.21 -3.71 16.49
N GLY A 140 14.90 -3.52 17.62
CA GLY A 140 15.99 -2.56 17.81
C GLY A 140 15.55 -1.10 17.80
N ARG A 141 14.24 -0.84 17.86
CA ARG A 141 13.63 0.49 17.69
C ARG A 141 12.17 0.49 18.14
N ARG A 142 11.64 1.66 18.42
CA ARG A 142 10.20 1.89 18.53
C ARG A 142 9.61 2.12 17.14
N ASP A 143 8.95 1.10 16.60
CA ASP A 143 8.30 1.19 15.30
C ASP A 143 6.89 1.79 15.42
N VAL A 144 6.59 2.73 14.53
CA VAL A 144 5.28 3.36 14.36
C VAL A 144 4.77 2.99 12.98
N VAL A 145 3.60 2.34 12.93
CA VAL A 145 2.99 1.90 11.68
C VAL A 145 1.81 2.77 11.34
N ILE A 146 1.80 3.29 10.11
CA ILE A 146 0.65 3.96 9.49
C ILE A 146 0.15 3.00 8.42
N ALA A 147 -0.94 2.29 8.69
CA ALA A 147 -1.52 1.30 7.79
C ALA A 147 -2.70 1.89 7.03
N LEU A 148 -2.64 1.88 5.70
CA LEU A 148 -3.64 2.46 4.81
C LEU A 148 -4.20 1.41 3.86
N ARG A 149 -5.50 1.14 3.93
CA ARG A 149 -6.17 0.28 2.94
C ARG A 149 -6.38 1.02 1.63
N GLY A 150 -6.58 0.26 0.57
CA GLY A 150 -7.15 0.72 -0.71
C GLY A 150 -8.67 0.70 -0.67
N THR A 151 -9.31 0.98 -1.82
CA THR A 151 -10.77 1.00 -1.96
C THR A 151 -11.31 -0.37 -2.39
N ALA A 152 -12.50 -0.74 -1.92
CA ALA A 152 -13.15 -2.01 -2.30
C ALA A 152 -13.49 -2.06 -3.80
N THR A 153 -13.96 -0.94 -4.35
CA THR A 153 -14.27 -0.79 -5.78
C THR A 153 -13.26 0.12 -6.45
N TRP A 154 -11.98 -0.24 -6.40
CA TRP A 154 -10.91 0.54 -7.03
C TRP A 154 -11.16 0.81 -8.52
N MET A 155 -11.87 -0.06 -9.25
CA MET A 155 -12.21 0.19 -10.66
C MET A 155 -13.06 1.44 -10.86
N GLU A 156 -14.09 1.66 -10.03
CA GLU A 156 -14.90 2.89 -10.04
C GLU A 156 -14.06 4.12 -9.66
N TRP A 157 -13.08 3.92 -8.76
CA TRP A 157 -12.15 4.98 -8.40
C TRP A 157 -11.19 5.32 -9.53
N LEU A 158 -10.65 4.33 -10.22
CA LEU A 158 -9.79 4.56 -11.36
C LEU A 158 -10.55 5.28 -12.47
N GLU A 159 -11.83 4.97 -12.68
CA GLU A 159 -12.75 5.78 -13.51
C GLU A 159 -12.85 7.23 -13.03
N ASN A 160 -12.99 7.47 -11.72
CA ASN A 160 -13.07 8.80 -11.12
C ASN A 160 -11.73 9.54 -11.00
N LEU A 161 -10.59 8.83 -11.06
CA LEU A 161 -9.25 9.43 -11.05
C LEU A 161 -9.03 10.15 -12.37
N ARG A 162 -8.97 11.47 -12.27
CA ARG A 162 -8.53 12.33 -13.37
C ARG A 162 -7.03 12.14 -13.47
N ALA A 163 -6.52 11.59 -14.58
CA ALA A 163 -5.08 11.46 -14.86
C ALA A 163 -4.41 12.84 -15.10
N THR A 164 -4.72 13.82 -14.25
CA THR A 164 -4.22 15.17 -14.25
C THR A 164 -3.19 15.25 -13.15
N LEU A 165 -1.97 15.60 -13.53
CA LEU A 165 -0.92 15.93 -12.58
C LEU A 165 -1.15 17.35 -12.03
N THR A 166 -1.06 17.53 -10.73
CA THR A 166 -1.18 18.82 -10.03
C THR A 166 0.14 19.14 -9.34
N CYS A 167 0.55 20.41 -9.36
CA CYS A 167 1.74 20.86 -8.65
C CYS A 167 1.56 20.66 -7.14
N LEU A 168 2.62 20.18 -6.48
CA LEU A 168 2.60 19.95 -5.04
C LEU A 168 2.75 21.25 -4.23
N ASP A 169 3.42 22.26 -4.79
CA ASP A 169 3.58 23.60 -4.21
C ASP A 169 3.35 24.69 -5.28
N ASP A 170 2.90 25.87 -4.86
CA ASP A 170 2.57 27.01 -5.73
C ASP A 170 3.76 27.93 -6.05
N CYS A 171 4.99 27.39 -6.00
CA CYS A 171 6.21 28.21 -6.06
C CYS A 171 6.80 28.28 -7.48
N GLY A 172 6.95 29.51 -7.98
CA GLY A 172 7.98 30.05 -8.91
C GLY A 172 8.48 29.20 -10.08
N ALA A 173 8.40 29.75 -11.30
CA ALA A 173 9.04 29.19 -12.49
C ALA A 173 10.57 29.25 -12.36
N GLY A 174 11.20 28.10 -12.09
CA GLY A 174 12.63 27.86 -12.22
C GLY A 174 12.84 26.55 -12.97
N ASP A 175 13.90 26.50 -13.76
CA ASP A 175 14.18 25.62 -14.92
C ASP A 175 14.34 24.10 -14.65
N ASP A 176 13.74 23.59 -13.58
CA ASP A 176 13.64 22.17 -13.24
C ASP A 176 12.14 21.84 -13.11
N ALA A 177 11.60 20.98 -13.99
CA ALA A 177 10.17 20.68 -14.06
C ALA A 177 9.56 20.47 -12.65
N ARG A 178 8.48 21.19 -12.30
CA ARG A 178 7.94 21.20 -10.93
C ARG A 178 7.58 19.79 -10.43
N PRO A 179 7.68 19.49 -9.12
CA PRO A 179 7.19 18.23 -8.57
C PRO A 179 5.66 18.19 -8.68
N MET A 180 5.16 17.24 -9.47
CA MET A 180 3.72 17.07 -9.70
C MET A 180 3.29 15.68 -9.26
N VAL A 181 2.09 15.62 -8.68
CA VAL A 181 1.45 14.40 -8.18
C VAL A 181 0.06 14.25 -8.80
N GLU A 182 -0.45 13.03 -8.85
CA GLU A 182 -1.80 12.79 -9.36
C GLU A 182 -2.86 13.50 -8.49
N SER A 183 -3.76 14.23 -9.16
CA SER A 183 -4.71 15.15 -8.54
C SER A 183 -5.70 14.48 -7.57
N GLY A 184 -6.16 13.27 -7.89
CA GLY A 184 -7.10 12.51 -7.08
C GLY A 184 -6.47 12.02 -5.77
N PHE A 185 -5.25 11.50 -5.81
CA PHE A 185 -4.49 11.10 -4.62
C PHE A 185 -4.22 12.30 -3.73
N LEU A 186 -3.78 13.42 -4.33
CA LEU A 186 -3.54 14.65 -3.58
C LEU A 186 -4.83 15.17 -2.95
N SER A 187 -5.93 15.24 -3.71
CA SER A 187 -7.23 15.66 -3.21
C SER A 187 -7.69 14.79 -2.04
N MET A 188 -7.59 13.46 -2.14
CA MET A 188 -7.97 12.56 -1.06
C MET A 188 -7.09 12.73 0.18
N TYR A 189 -5.82 13.02 0.00
CA TYR A 189 -4.88 13.24 1.08
C TYR A 189 -5.14 14.57 1.82
N THR A 190 -5.42 15.65 1.08
CA THR A 190 -5.50 17.02 1.63
C THR A 190 -6.92 17.51 1.92
N SER A 191 -7.96 16.90 1.34
CA SER A 191 -9.34 17.36 1.53
C SER A 191 -9.89 17.02 2.92
N GLY A 192 -10.43 18.02 3.59
CA GLY A 192 -11.22 17.91 4.82
C GLY A 192 -12.63 18.44 4.62
N THR A 193 -13.49 18.23 5.61
CA THR A 193 -14.81 18.87 5.71
C THR A 193 -14.81 19.85 6.89
N ALA A 194 -15.88 20.63 7.05
CA ALA A 194 -16.04 21.52 8.20
C ALA A 194 -15.99 20.77 9.56
N THR A 195 -16.31 19.47 9.57
CA THR A 195 -16.41 18.64 10.78
C THR A 195 -15.33 17.57 10.87
N CYS A 196 -14.63 17.25 9.79
CA CYS A 196 -13.59 16.22 9.75
C CYS A 196 -12.30 16.78 9.16
N PRO A 197 -11.18 16.76 9.89
CA PRO A 197 -9.89 17.17 9.34
C PRO A 197 -9.49 16.24 8.18
N SER A 198 -8.60 16.73 7.31
CA SER A 198 -8.05 15.91 6.24
C SER A 198 -7.17 14.78 6.78
N LEU A 199 -6.91 13.79 5.92
CA LEU A 199 -5.96 12.72 6.22
C LEU A 199 -4.59 13.32 6.55
N GLN A 200 -4.13 14.27 5.73
CA GLN A 200 -2.89 15.00 5.92
C GLN A 200 -2.80 15.62 7.32
N SER A 201 -3.76 16.47 7.70
CA SER A 201 -3.73 17.14 9.00
C SER A 201 -3.73 16.15 10.17
N THR A 202 -4.48 15.05 10.03
CA THR A 202 -4.56 14.00 11.07
C THR A 202 -3.24 13.26 11.23
N VAL A 203 -2.59 12.88 10.13
CA VAL A 203 -1.28 12.21 10.13
C VAL A 203 -0.22 13.12 10.75
N LYS A 204 -0.12 14.38 10.30
CA LYS A 204 0.85 15.35 10.84
C LYS A 204 0.67 15.57 12.34
N ALA A 205 -0.57 15.78 12.79
CA ALA A 205 -0.84 15.99 14.21
C ALA A 205 -0.46 14.78 15.06
N GLU A 206 -0.75 13.56 14.57
CA GLU A 206 -0.43 12.34 15.30
C GLU A 206 1.08 12.03 15.30
N VAL A 207 1.77 12.24 14.17
CA VAL A 207 3.23 12.11 14.08
C VAL A 207 3.91 13.08 15.05
N ALA A 208 3.50 14.36 15.07
CA ALA A 208 4.03 15.35 16.00
C ALA A 208 3.82 14.95 17.46
N ARG A 209 2.63 14.39 17.78
CA ARG A 209 2.32 13.89 19.13
C ARG A 209 3.21 12.71 19.51
N ILE A 210 3.42 11.76 18.60
CA ILE A 210 4.26 10.57 18.81
C ILE A 210 5.71 10.97 19.01
N MET A 211 6.26 11.86 18.16
CA MET A 211 7.63 12.36 18.31
C MET A 211 7.84 13.03 19.67
N ARG A 212 6.88 13.84 20.13
CA ARG A 212 6.95 14.47 21.46
C ARG A 212 6.87 13.46 22.61
N THR A 213 6.08 12.39 22.43
CA THR A 213 5.83 11.41 23.49
C THR A 213 6.97 10.39 23.61
N TYR A 214 7.59 10.00 22.49
CA TYR A 214 8.52 8.87 22.43
C TYR A 214 9.91 9.20 21.87
N GLY A 215 10.14 10.42 21.40
CA GLY A 215 11.41 10.86 20.82
C GLY A 215 12.38 11.50 21.83
N GLY A 216 12.18 11.29 23.13
CA GLY A 216 13.05 11.86 24.17
C GLY A 216 14.44 11.21 24.25
N HIS A 217 15.41 11.91 24.84
CA HIS A 217 16.74 11.35 25.09
C HIS A 217 16.67 10.12 26.01
N GLY A 218 17.33 9.03 25.62
CA GLY A 218 17.35 7.77 26.37
C GLY A 218 16.27 6.76 25.96
N GLU A 219 15.32 7.15 25.11
CA GLU A 219 14.37 6.22 24.50
C GLU A 219 14.99 5.43 23.34
N ALA A 220 14.37 4.30 22.99
CA ALA A 220 14.75 3.55 21.80
C ALA A 220 14.56 4.41 20.53
N PRO A 221 15.39 4.23 19.48
CA PRO A 221 15.24 4.96 18.23
C PRO A 221 13.81 4.86 17.67
N LEU A 222 13.24 5.97 17.22
CA LEU A 222 11.90 6.02 16.64
C LEU A 222 11.98 5.77 15.12
N SER A 223 11.02 5.05 14.54
CA SER A 223 10.87 4.95 13.07
C SER A 223 9.40 5.00 12.65
N PHE A 224 9.12 5.59 11.49
CA PHE A 224 7.78 5.57 10.89
C PHE A 224 7.75 4.67 9.66
N THR A 225 6.90 3.65 9.68
CA THR A 225 6.64 2.79 8.54
C THR A 225 5.22 3.02 8.03
N VAL A 226 5.09 3.53 6.80
CA VAL A 226 3.82 3.76 6.14
C VAL A 226 3.55 2.61 5.17
N ALA A 227 2.60 1.75 5.50
CA ALA A 227 2.25 0.59 4.69
C ALA A 227 0.91 0.82 4.00
N GLY A 228 0.82 0.50 2.71
CA GLY A 228 -0.44 0.63 2.00
C GLY A 228 -0.57 -0.29 0.80
N HIS A 229 -1.81 -0.61 0.47
CA HIS A 229 -2.18 -1.42 -0.70
C HIS A 229 -3.00 -0.59 -1.69
N SER A 230 -2.76 -0.76 -3.00
CA SER A 230 -3.53 -0.10 -4.06
C SER A 230 -3.55 1.43 -3.85
N LEU A 231 -4.72 2.09 -3.79
CA LEU A 231 -4.86 3.50 -3.42
C LEU A 231 -4.13 3.86 -2.12
N GLY A 232 -4.19 2.99 -1.12
CA GLY A 232 -3.52 3.20 0.17
C GLY A 232 -2.01 3.32 0.02
N ALA A 233 -1.41 2.69 -0.98
CA ALA A 233 0.02 2.79 -1.27
C ALA A 233 0.41 4.15 -1.89
N ALA A 234 -0.48 4.73 -2.71
CA ALA A 234 -0.31 6.08 -3.22
C ALA A 234 -0.39 7.11 -2.09
N LEU A 235 -1.40 6.98 -1.22
CA LEU A 235 -1.53 7.82 -0.02
C LEU A 235 -0.35 7.64 0.94
N ALA A 236 0.19 6.42 1.07
CA ALA A 236 1.36 6.15 1.88
C ALA A 236 2.59 6.92 1.40
N THR A 237 2.77 7.01 0.08
CA THR A 237 3.86 7.77 -0.56
C THR A 237 3.72 9.27 -0.29
N LEU A 238 2.51 9.82 -0.40
CA LEU A 238 2.24 11.23 -0.07
C LEU A 238 2.43 11.52 1.42
N ALA A 239 1.97 10.63 2.30
CA ALA A 239 2.14 10.77 3.74
C ALA A 239 3.62 10.77 4.14
N ALA A 240 4.43 9.87 3.56
CA ALA A 240 5.86 9.83 3.84
C ALA A 240 6.59 11.08 3.35
N HIS A 241 6.21 11.60 2.18
CA HIS A 241 6.71 12.88 1.68
C HIS A 241 6.42 14.04 2.66
N ASP A 242 5.18 14.13 3.12
CA ASP A 242 4.71 15.22 3.96
C ASP A 242 5.29 15.14 5.38
N ILE A 243 5.51 13.94 5.92
CA ILE A 243 6.24 13.75 7.19
C ILE A 243 7.67 14.31 7.08
N ASN A 244 8.43 13.88 6.07
CA ASN A 244 9.81 14.32 5.88
C ASN A 244 9.92 15.81 5.54
N SER A 245 8.91 16.38 4.87
CA SER A 245 8.91 17.81 4.53
C SER A 245 8.45 18.70 5.69
N THR A 246 7.70 18.16 6.65
CA THR A 246 7.16 18.94 7.79
C THR A 246 8.11 18.94 8.99
N PHE A 247 8.76 17.81 9.28
CA PHE A 247 9.57 17.64 10.48
C PHE A 247 11.05 17.56 10.07
N ALA A 248 11.82 18.63 10.33
CA ALA A 248 13.24 18.69 9.96
C ALA A 248 14.05 17.54 10.60
N ASP A 249 13.73 17.19 11.85
CA ASP A 249 14.33 16.07 12.58
C ASP A 249 13.46 14.81 12.52
N ALA A 250 12.76 14.59 11.41
CA ALA A 250 11.97 13.38 11.20
C ALA A 250 12.86 12.13 11.40
N PRO A 251 12.46 11.16 12.25
CA PRO A 251 13.09 9.86 12.27
C PRO A 251 12.90 9.16 10.92
N MET A 252 13.63 8.07 10.68
CA MET A 252 13.57 7.38 9.39
C MET A 252 12.13 7.00 9.01
N VAL A 253 11.73 7.41 7.80
CA VAL A 253 10.41 7.14 7.21
C VAL A 253 10.54 6.17 6.04
N THR A 254 9.85 5.05 6.15
CA THR A 254 9.84 3.99 5.14
C THR A 254 8.43 3.75 4.63
N VAL A 255 8.28 3.50 3.34
CA VAL A 255 7.02 3.11 2.70
C VAL A 255 7.11 1.67 2.22
N MET A 256 6.11 0.87 2.61
CA MET A 256 5.88 -0.47 2.07
C MET A 256 4.62 -0.43 1.19
N SER A 257 4.84 -0.38 -0.12
CA SER A 257 3.81 -0.20 -1.13
C SER A 257 3.46 -1.53 -1.79
N PHE A 258 2.25 -2.04 -1.58
CA PHE A 258 1.75 -3.26 -2.21
C PHE A 258 0.81 -2.90 -3.37
N GLY A 259 1.14 -3.30 -4.60
CA GLY A 259 0.27 -3.03 -5.75
C GLY A 259 -0.03 -1.55 -5.98
N GLY A 260 0.87 -0.64 -5.56
CA GLY A 260 0.63 0.79 -5.64
C GLY A 260 0.75 1.33 -7.06
N PRO A 261 -0.15 2.24 -7.49
CA PRO A 261 -0.02 2.95 -8.76
C PRO A 261 1.11 3.98 -8.70
N ARG A 262 1.48 4.55 -9.85
CA ARG A 262 2.42 5.68 -9.94
C ARG A 262 1.79 6.94 -9.35
N VAL A 263 2.57 7.67 -8.56
CA VAL A 263 2.04 8.78 -7.75
C VAL A 263 2.35 10.15 -8.35
N GLY A 264 3.47 10.30 -9.06
CA GLY A 264 3.90 11.60 -9.57
C GLY A 264 4.98 11.51 -10.64
N ASN A 265 5.48 12.68 -11.03
CA ASN A 265 6.52 12.82 -12.06
C ASN A 265 7.94 12.62 -11.51
N ARG A 266 8.93 12.61 -12.42
CA ARG A 266 10.36 12.49 -12.08
C ARG A 266 10.86 13.50 -11.05
N SER A 267 10.31 14.71 -11.04
CA SER A 267 10.72 15.73 -10.06
C SER A 267 10.16 15.46 -8.67
N PHE A 268 8.94 14.92 -8.58
CA PHE A 268 8.40 14.41 -7.32
C PHE A 268 9.24 13.23 -6.79
N ARG A 269 9.64 12.30 -7.67
CA ARG A 269 10.59 11.22 -7.32
C ARG A 269 11.90 11.77 -6.74
N ARG A 270 12.56 12.71 -7.44
CA ARG A 270 13.82 13.34 -6.98
C ARG A 270 13.64 14.00 -5.61
N ARG A 271 12.49 14.65 -5.37
CA ARG A 271 12.20 15.28 -4.08
C ARG A 271 12.05 14.27 -2.94
N LEU A 272 11.39 13.14 -3.20
CA LEU A 272 11.24 12.06 -2.22
C LEU A 272 12.58 11.41 -1.85
N GLU A 273 13.43 11.14 -2.85
CA GLU A 273 14.77 10.56 -2.66
C GLU A 273 15.67 11.52 -1.87
N ARG A 274 15.66 12.82 -2.20
CA ARG A 274 16.41 13.87 -1.47
C ARG A 274 15.92 14.03 -0.03
N GLY A 275 14.61 13.88 0.21
CA GLY A 275 14.01 13.98 1.55
C GLY A 275 14.28 12.78 2.46
N GLY A 276 15.10 11.81 2.03
CA GLY A 276 15.46 10.66 2.86
C GLY A 276 14.40 9.55 2.91
N THR A 277 13.29 9.68 2.18
CA THR A 277 12.22 8.68 2.17
C THR A 277 12.71 7.38 1.54
N ARG A 278 12.49 6.24 2.20
CA ARG A 278 12.78 4.92 1.65
C ARG A 278 11.48 4.28 1.20
N ILE A 279 11.37 3.90 -0.07
CA ILE A 279 10.14 3.33 -0.62
C ILE A 279 10.47 1.98 -1.25
N LEU A 280 9.84 0.92 -0.74
CA LEU A 280 9.86 -0.41 -1.34
C LEU A 280 8.49 -0.66 -1.98
N ARG A 281 8.49 -0.84 -3.31
CA ARG A 281 7.32 -1.16 -4.11
C ARG A 281 7.30 -2.66 -4.40
N ILE A 282 6.37 -3.37 -3.79
CA ILE A 282 6.06 -4.75 -4.08
C ILE A 282 5.09 -4.75 -5.26
N VAL A 283 5.56 -5.23 -6.41
CA VAL A 283 4.88 -5.10 -7.71
C VAL A 283 4.62 -6.49 -8.28
N ASN A 284 3.39 -6.79 -8.64
CA ASN A 284 3.05 -8.00 -9.39
C ASN A 284 3.03 -7.64 -10.88
N SER A 285 3.85 -8.32 -11.69
CA SER A 285 3.97 -8.04 -13.12
C SER A 285 2.66 -8.30 -13.89
N ASP A 286 1.82 -9.19 -13.35
CA ASP A 286 0.50 -9.52 -13.86
C ASP A 286 -0.61 -8.58 -13.33
N ASP A 287 -0.28 -7.70 -12.38
CA ASP A 287 -1.16 -6.63 -11.92
C ASP A 287 -0.95 -5.36 -12.76
N PHE A 288 -2.00 -5.00 -13.50
CA PHE A 288 -2.01 -3.81 -14.33
C PHE A 288 -1.98 -2.50 -13.53
N ILE A 289 -2.47 -2.47 -12.28
CA ILE A 289 -2.56 -1.24 -11.47
C ILE A 289 -1.18 -0.63 -11.20
N THR A 290 -0.16 -1.46 -11.07
CA THR A 290 1.22 -1.01 -10.87
C THR A 290 1.80 -0.23 -12.06
N LYS A 291 1.16 -0.32 -13.24
CA LYS A 291 1.60 0.28 -14.50
C LYS A 291 0.89 1.61 -14.82
N VAL A 292 -0.07 2.04 -13.99
CA VAL A 292 -0.82 3.28 -14.18
C VAL A 292 -0.49 4.33 -13.14
N PRO A 293 -0.71 5.63 -13.45
CA PRO A 293 -1.00 6.21 -14.77
C PRO A 293 0.24 6.32 -15.70
N GLY A 294 -0.02 6.39 -17.02
CA GLY A 294 0.94 6.80 -18.06
C GLY A 294 1.95 5.76 -18.57
N PHE A 295 2.86 6.21 -19.45
CA PHE A 295 4.07 5.50 -19.89
C PHE A 295 5.29 5.96 -19.07
N VAL A 296 6.30 5.09 -18.90
CA VAL A 296 7.60 5.47 -18.31
C VAL A 296 8.42 6.23 -19.35
N VAL A 297 8.98 7.38 -18.97
CA VAL A 297 9.94 8.12 -19.81
C VAL A 297 11.35 7.67 -19.46
N ASP A 298 11.88 6.70 -20.19
CA ASP A 298 13.29 6.30 -20.09
C ASP A 298 14.18 7.31 -20.82
N ASN A 299 14.74 8.27 -20.08
CA ASN A 299 15.82 9.12 -20.59
C ASN A 299 17.17 8.42 -20.36
N ASN A 300 17.46 7.40 -21.15
CA ASN A 300 18.82 6.85 -21.28
C ASN A 300 19.42 7.23 -22.66
N ASN A 301 19.41 8.53 -22.97
CA ASN A 301 20.25 9.08 -24.04
C ASN A 301 21.67 9.28 -23.50
N ASN A 302 22.41 8.19 -23.36
CA ASN A 302 23.86 8.29 -23.41
C ASN A 302 24.25 8.37 -24.88
N ASN A 303 24.69 9.57 -25.26
CA ASN A 303 25.42 9.87 -26.48
C ASN A 303 26.40 8.75 -26.81
N ASN A 304 26.14 8.02 -27.89
CA ASN A 304 27.18 7.48 -28.73
C ASN A 304 26.71 7.58 -30.17
N ASN A 305 27.25 8.58 -30.86
CA ASN A 305 27.35 8.60 -32.30
C ASN A 305 27.91 7.25 -32.76
N ASN A 306 27.11 6.50 -33.50
CA ASN A 306 27.61 5.77 -34.66
C ASN A 306 26.46 5.42 -35.59
N ASN A 307 26.59 5.92 -36.82
CA ASN A 307 25.82 5.56 -37.99
C ASN A 307 25.66 4.04 -38.07
N ASN A 308 24.42 3.57 -38.19
CA ASN A 308 24.06 2.58 -39.19
C ASN A 308 22.54 2.50 -39.33
N ASN A 309 22.08 2.80 -40.55
CA ASN A 309 20.76 2.47 -41.04
C ASN A 309 20.49 0.97 -40.82
N ASN A 310 19.45 0.65 -40.05
CA ASN A 310 18.61 -0.51 -40.31
C ASN A 310 17.27 -0.33 -39.57
N ASN A 311 16.22 -0.09 -40.37
CA ASN A 311 14.84 -0.16 -39.94
C ASN A 311 14.54 -1.55 -39.40
N ASN A 312 14.40 -1.66 -38.08
CA ASN A 312 13.66 -2.75 -37.45
C ASN A 312 12.99 -2.21 -36.20
N HIS A 313 11.74 -1.79 -36.40
CA HIS A 313 10.76 -1.51 -35.35
C HIS A 313 10.53 -2.81 -34.55
N LYS A 314 11.31 -3.01 -33.48
CA LYS A 314 11.02 -4.04 -32.48
C LYS A 314 9.94 -3.49 -31.56
N ASN A 315 8.70 -3.81 -31.90
CA ASN A 315 7.56 -3.70 -31.01
C ASN A 315 7.82 -4.59 -29.78
N SER A 316 8.24 -3.97 -28.68
CA SER A 316 8.19 -4.61 -27.37
C SER A 316 6.74 -4.97 -27.08
N THR A 317 6.50 -6.25 -26.86
CA THR A 317 5.22 -6.90 -26.60
C THR A 317 4.50 -6.25 -25.41
N ALA A 318 3.70 -5.22 -25.68
CA ALA A 318 2.67 -4.74 -24.78
C ALA A 318 1.47 -5.68 -24.89
N GLY A 319 1.17 -6.43 -23.82
CA GLY A 319 -0.12 -7.10 -23.70
C GLY A 319 -1.23 -6.05 -23.89
N GLU A 320 -2.24 -6.37 -24.70
CA GLU A 320 -3.29 -5.44 -25.08
C GLU A 320 -3.97 -4.84 -23.84
N PHE A 321 -3.76 -3.53 -23.63
CA PHE A 321 -4.45 -2.80 -22.58
C PHE A 321 -5.97 -2.80 -22.81
N PRO A 322 -6.80 -2.90 -21.76
CA PRO A 322 -8.24 -2.65 -21.87
C PRO A 322 -8.52 -1.30 -22.54
N MET A 323 -9.54 -1.23 -23.41
CA MET A 323 -9.83 -0.05 -24.25
C MET A 323 -9.94 1.28 -23.48
N TRP A 324 -10.46 1.25 -22.25
CA TRP A 324 -10.59 2.44 -21.42
C TRP A 324 -9.25 2.98 -20.89
N VAL A 325 -8.23 2.10 -20.74
CA VAL A 325 -6.85 2.48 -20.38
C VAL A 325 -6.19 3.19 -21.54
N LYS A 326 -6.31 2.62 -22.76
CA LYS A 326 -5.76 3.22 -23.99
C LYS A 326 -6.21 4.67 -24.13
N LYS A 327 -7.51 4.92 -23.92
CA LYS A 327 -8.11 6.26 -23.96
C LYS A 327 -7.53 7.23 -22.92
N ARG A 328 -7.15 6.79 -21.72
CA ARG A 328 -6.50 7.65 -20.71
C ARG A 328 -5.02 7.90 -21.01
N VAL A 329 -4.34 6.85 -21.45
CA VAL A 329 -2.90 6.88 -21.75
C VAL A 329 -2.60 7.78 -22.96
N GLU A 330 -3.49 7.81 -23.97
CA GLU A 330 -3.38 8.67 -25.16
C GLU A 330 -3.52 10.18 -24.87
N HIS A 331 -4.10 10.57 -23.72
CA HIS A 331 -4.38 11.96 -23.38
C HIS A 331 -3.47 12.57 -22.30
N THR A 332 -2.34 11.92 -21.94
CA THR A 332 -1.48 12.37 -20.83
C THR A 332 -0.12 12.91 -21.32
N PRO A 333 0.06 14.23 -21.52
CA PRO A 333 1.31 14.80 -22.05
C PRO A 333 2.46 14.93 -21.03
N TRP A 334 2.46 14.19 -19.92
CA TRP A 334 3.46 14.34 -18.84
C TRP A 334 3.89 12.99 -18.27
N GLY A 335 5.21 12.73 -18.25
CA GLY A 335 5.81 11.46 -17.84
C GLY A 335 5.71 11.21 -16.33
N TYR A 336 4.91 10.22 -15.96
CA TYR A 336 4.96 9.62 -14.62
C TYR A 336 6.27 8.85 -14.46
N ASP A 337 6.79 8.80 -13.23
CA ASP A 337 8.00 8.06 -12.90
C ASP A 337 7.74 7.15 -11.69
N GLU A 338 8.49 6.08 -11.63
CA GLU A 338 8.42 5.08 -10.58
C GLU A 338 9.23 5.54 -9.38
N VAL A 339 8.60 5.61 -8.20
CA VAL A 339 9.27 6.11 -7.01
C VAL A 339 9.68 4.96 -6.10
N GLY A 340 10.98 4.84 -5.81
CA GLY A 340 11.51 3.84 -4.88
C GLY A 340 12.17 2.63 -5.55
N LYS A 341 12.44 1.60 -4.77
CA LYS A 341 12.98 0.31 -5.22
C LYS A 341 11.87 -0.70 -5.41
N GLU A 342 11.94 -1.48 -6.49
CA GLU A 342 10.95 -2.50 -6.80
C GLU A 342 11.40 -3.88 -6.33
N LEU A 343 10.46 -4.60 -5.72
CA LEU A 343 10.47 -6.05 -5.60
C LEU A 343 9.43 -6.59 -6.58
N GLN A 344 9.87 -7.16 -7.69
CA GLN A 344 8.99 -7.68 -8.72
C GLN A 344 8.59 -9.13 -8.41
N LEU A 345 7.29 -9.37 -8.45
CA LEU A 345 6.61 -10.66 -8.28
C LEU A 345 5.96 -11.06 -9.61
N ARG A 346 5.75 -12.36 -9.81
CA ARG A 346 5.08 -12.91 -10.99
C ARG A 346 4.04 -13.94 -10.54
N SER A 347 2.77 -13.71 -10.90
CA SER A 347 1.68 -14.61 -10.51
C SER A 347 1.71 -15.91 -11.30
N GLY A 348 2.16 -15.85 -12.56
CA GLY A 348 2.33 -17.01 -13.43
C GLY A 348 3.30 -18.08 -12.91
N GLU A 349 4.07 -17.77 -11.87
CA GLU A 349 5.05 -18.69 -11.26
C GLU A 349 4.49 -19.40 -10.02
N SER A 350 3.27 -19.08 -9.58
CA SER A 350 2.61 -19.78 -8.47
C SER A 350 1.65 -20.86 -9.00
N PRO A 351 1.80 -22.14 -8.62
CA PRO A 351 0.88 -23.20 -9.04
C PRO A 351 -0.50 -23.08 -8.38
N TYR A 352 -0.69 -22.13 -7.47
CA TYR A 352 -1.92 -21.95 -6.70
C TYR A 352 -2.80 -20.81 -7.20
N ILE A 353 -2.32 -19.96 -8.12
CA ILE A 353 -3.12 -18.88 -8.73
C ILE A 353 -3.69 -19.41 -10.05
N PHE A 354 -4.84 -20.09 -9.97
CA PHE A 354 -5.42 -20.84 -11.10
C PHE A 354 -6.22 -19.98 -12.09
N LYS A 355 -6.44 -18.68 -11.84
CA LYS A 355 -7.20 -17.79 -12.73
C LYS A 355 -6.52 -16.42 -12.87
N ARG A 356 -6.26 -16.04 -14.13
CA ARG A 356 -5.72 -14.73 -14.56
C ARG A 356 -6.79 -13.62 -14.51
N ASP A 357 -7.57 -13.56 -13.44
CA ASP A 357 -8.46 -12.43 -13.24
C ASP A 357 -7.65 -11.26 -12.66
N VAL A 358 -7.79 -10.08 -13.26
CA VAL A 358 -7.07 -8.86 -12.86
C VAL A 358 -7.39 -8.51 -11.40
N ALA A 359 -8.61 -8.78 -10.94
CA ALA A 359 -9.02 -8.58 -9.55
C ALA A 359 -8.22 -9.47 -8.59
N THR A 360 -8.01 -10.74 -8.94
CA THR A 360 -7.22 -11.68 -8.14
C THR A 360 -5.74 -11.31 -8.13
N CYS A 361 -5.18 -10.87 -9.27
CA CYS A 361 -3.79 -10.42 -9.35
C CYS A 361 -3.51 -9.16 -8.50
N HIS A 362 -4.53 -8.33 -8.30
CA HIS A 362 -4.46 -7.10 -7.52
C HIS A 362 -4.87 -7.29 -6.05
N GLU A 363 -5.27 -8.48 -5.62
CA GLU A 363 -5.67 -8.69 -4.22
C GLU A 363 -4.44 -8.68 -3.30
N LEU A 364 -4.52 -8.02 -2.14
CA LEU A 364 -3.40 -7.97 -1.19
C LEU A 364 -2.95 -9.38 -0.76
N SER A 365 -3.89 -10.30 -0.56
CA SER A 365 -3.61 -11.70 -0.22
C SER A 365 -2.73 -12.38 -1.27
N THR A 366 -2.94 -12.11 -2.55
CA THR A 366 -2.10 -12.57 -3.65
C THR A 366 -0.67 -12.04 -3.53
N TYR A 367 -0.50 -10.75 -3.22
CA TYR A 367 0.82 -10.18 -2.97
C TYR A 367 1.54 -10.86 -1.80
N LEU A 368 0.85 -11.08 -0.68
CA LEU A 368 1.45 -11.73 0.49
C LEU A 368 1.84 -13.19 0.19
N HIS A 369 0.98 -13.92 -0.52
CA HIS A 369 1.26 -15.28 -0.98
C HIS A 369 2.49 -15.35 -1.89
N LEU A 370 2.58 -14.43 -2.85
CA LEU A 370 3.71 -14.36 -3.77
C LEU A 370 5.01 -13.99 -3.06
N VAL A 371 4.98 -13.06 -2.10
CA VAL A 371 6.16 -12.73 -1.28
C VAL A 371 6.60 -13.92 -0.43
N ASP A 372 5.67 -14.66 0.18
CA ASP A 372 5.99 -15.84 1.01
C ASP A 372 6.65 -16.96 0.19
N GLY A 373 6.16 -17.16 -1.05
CA GLY A 373 6.67 -18.18 -1.98
C GLY A 373 7.97 -17.83 -2.71
N LEU A 374 8.31 -16.54 -2.81
CA LEU A 374 9.44 -16.06 -3.59
C LEU A 374 10.80 -16.50 -3.01
N ALA A 375 11.61 -17.15 -3.84
CA ALA A 375 13.02 -17.44 -3.53
C ALA A 375 14.00 -16.53 -4.29
N SER A 376 13.94 -16.48 -5.62
CA SER A 376 14.77 -15.62 -6.49
C SER A 376 14.04 -15.31 -7.80
N SER A 377 14.45 -14.24 -8.50
CA SER A 377 13.97 -13.92 -9.85
C SER A 377 14.22 -15.02 -10.88
N THR A 378 15.19 -15.91 -10.62
CA THR A 378 15.59 -17.01 -11.51
C THR A 378 15.07 -18.39 -11.09
N CYS A 379 14.59 -18.52 -9.85
CA CYS A 379 14.05 -19.76 -9.30
C CYS A 379 12.92 -19.40 -8.32
N PRO A 380 11.67 -19.32 -8.79
CA PRO A 380 10.67 -18.49 -8.14
C PRO A 380 9.94 -19.15 -6.96
N LEU A 381 10.01 -20.48 -6.81
CA LEU A 381 9.29 -21.20 -5.76
C LEU A 381 10.23 -21.86 -4.77
N ARG A 382 10.04 -21.53 -3.48
CA ARG A 382 10.62 -22.30 -2.39
C ARG A 382 9.85 -23.62 -2.19
N ALA A 383 10.55 -24.73 -1.95
CA ALA A 383 9.94 -26.03 -1.66
C ALA A 383 9.02 -26.02 -0.41
N THR A 384 9.11 -24.99 0.43
CA THR A 384 8.31 -24.79 1.66
C THR A 384 7.19 -23.75 1.55
N ALA A 385 6.86 -23.23 0.35
CA ALA A 385 5.74 -22.29 0.19
C ALA A 385 4.45 -22.88 0.79
N ARG A 386 3.96 -22.29 1.89
CA ARG A 386 2.82 -22.83 2.63
C ARG A 386 1.52 -22.40 1.95
N LYS A 387 0.55 -23.32 1.93
CA LYS A 387 -0.80 -23.08 1.44
C LYS A 387 -1.50 -22.09 2.38
N MET A 388 -1.61 -20.82 2.01
CA MET A 388 -2.47 -19.86 2.74
C MET A 388 -3.95 -19.99 2.36
N PHE A 389 -4.31 -20.91 1.46
CA PHE A 389 -5.70 -21.27 1.17
C PHE A 389 -6.24 -22.24 2.21
N ASN A 390 -6.78 -21.70 3.31
CA ASN A 390 -7.75 -22.43 4.13
C ASN A 390 -9.10 -22.39 3.41
N ASN A 391 -9.51 -23.54 2.88
CA ASN A 391 -10.65 -23.70 1.97
C ASN A 391 -12.04 -23.66 2.64
N ASP A 392 -12.16 -23.20 3.88
CA ASP A 392 -13.44 -23.20 4.61
C ASP A 392 -14.01 -21.80 4.89
N PHE A 393 -13.45 -20.73 4.31
CA PHE A 393 -13.90 -19.34 4.58
C PHE A 393 -14.46 -18.56 3.40
N TRP A 394 -14.44 -19.09 2.18
CA TRP A 394 -14.78 -18.31 0.99
C TRP A 394 -15.59 -19.11 -0.03
N CYS A 395 -16.82 -19.43 0.34
CA CYS A 395 -17.89 -19.63 -0.64
C CYS A 395 -19.02 -18.66 -0.32
N GLY A 396 -19.11 -17.59 -1.12
CA GLY A 396 -20.21 -16.62 -1.08
C GLY A 396 -19.83 -15.29 -0.45
N LYS A 397 -19.22 -14.39 -1.24
CA LYS A 397 -19.30 -12.93 -1.04
C LYS A 397 -18.75 -12.13 -2.23
N VAL A 398 -19.26 -12.43 -3.43
CA VAL A 398 -19.43 -11.43 -4.49
C VAL A 398 -20.74 -11.78 -5.18
N GLY A 399 -21.84 -11.27 -4.62
CA GLY A 399 -23.09 -11.18 -5.37
C GLY A 399 -22.90 -10.04 -6.36
N ILE A 400 -22.65 -10.39 -7.62
CA ILE A 400 -22.83 -9.48 -8.74
C ILE A 400 -24.32 -9.11 -8.76
N PHE A 401 -24.60 -7.83 -8.61
CA PHE A 401 -25.79 -7.21 -9.20
C PHE A 401 -25.33 -6.01 -10.01
#